data_AF-A0A8J9ZQ99-F1
#
_entry.id   AF-A0A8J9ZQ99-F1
#
_cell.length_a   1.000
_cell.length_b   1.000
_cell.length_c   1.000
_cell.angle_alpha   90.00
_cell.angle_beta   90.00
_cell.angle_gamma   90.00
#
_symmetry.space_group_name_H-M   'P 1'
#
loop_
_entity.id
_entity.type
_entity.pdbx_description
1 polymer ?
#
loop_
_entity_poly.entity_id
_entity_poly.type
_entity_poly.pdbx_seq_one_letter_code
_entity_poly.pdbx_strand_id
1 'polypeptide(L)'
;MVGFLTDDLVTQEDNGEQKKYLGVCRLPGEGRKHRRLDIIVIPYSEFACALMYFTGSAHFNRSMRALAIKKGMSLSEHSLNTGVIRKGKEKIFGGTPLPCHTEEDVFKHLGLDYRPPHERDW
;
A
#
# COMPACT_ATOMS: atom_id res chain seq x y z
N MET A 1 -33.65 6.49 6.80
CA MET A 1 -32.96 6.39 5.49
C MET A 1 -31.62 5.70 5.77
N VAL A 2 -31.37 4.54 5.20
CA VAL A 2 -30.05 3.88 5.36
C VAL A 2 -29.08 4.65 4.47
N GLY A 3 -28.00 5.20 5.06
CA GLY A 3 -26.95 5.90 4.32
C GLY A 3 -26.16 4.96 3.41
N PHE A 4 -25.25 5.50 2.59
CA PHE A 4 -24.40 4.70 1.71
C PHE A 4 -23.52 3.70 2.49
N LEU A 5 -22.97 4.14 3.62
CA LEU A 5 -22.29 3.29 4.61
C LEU A 5 -23.33 2.65 5.52
N THR A 6 -23.25 1.34 5.72
CA THR A 6 -24.24 0.57 6.51
C THR A 6 -23.66 0.00 7.78
N ASP A 7 -22.38 -0.38 7.77
CA ASP A 7 -21.69 -0.99 8.91
C ASP A 7 -20.20 -0.64 8.89
N ASP A 8 -19.60 -0.53 10.07
CA ASP A 8 -18.19 -0.25 10.25
C ASP A 8 -17.48 -1.49 10.81
N LEU A 9 -16.36 -1.88 10.20
CA LEU A 9 -15.50 -2.96 10.70
C LEU A 9 -14.28 -2.39 11.43
N VAL A 10 -13.67 -1.35 10.86
CA VAL A 10 -12.56 -0.59 11.45
C VAL A 10 -12.78 0.88 11.12
N THR A 11 -13.01 1.69 12.15
CA THR A 11 -13.34 3.11 11.99
C THR A 11 -12.11 4.01 11.93
N GLN A 12 -11.03 3.69 12.68
CA GLN A 12 -9.74 4.38 12.61
C GLN A 12 -8.60 3.46 13.05
N GLU A 13 -7.76 3.04 12.10
CA GLU A 13 -6.38 2.66 12.39
C GLU A 13 -5.49 3.87 12.08
N ASP A 14 -4.84 4.42 13.11
CA ASP A 14 -3.76 5.40 12.94
C ASP A 14 -2.46 4.65 12.67
N ASN A 15 -2.07 4.52 11.40
CA ASN A 15 -0.74 4.08 10.98
C ASN A 15 0.12 5.31 10.62
N GLY A 16 0.23 6.26 11.55
CA GLY A 16 0.88 7.55 11.30
C GLY A 16 -0.05 8.55 10.62
N GLU A 17 0.38 9.19 9.53
CA GLU A 17 -0.46 10.15 8.80
C GLU A 17 -1.52 9.47 7.92
N GLN A 18 -1.35 8.16 7.64
CA GLN A 18 -2.32 7.39 6.88
C GLN A 18 -3.53 7.02 7.75
N LYS A 19 -4.73 7.36 7.27
CA LYS A 19 -6.00 6.96 7.87
C LYS A 19 -6.66 5.89 7.03
N LYS A 20 -7.22 4.88 7.70
CA LYS A 20 -7.89 3.75 7.05
C LYS A 20 -9.30 3.58 7.62
N TYR A 21 -10.27 3.42 6.71
CA TYR A 21 -11.63 3.02 7.01
C TYR A 21 -11.92 1.68 6.34
N LEU A 22 -12.46 0.73 7.10
CA LEU A 22 -12.95 -0.54 6.60
C LEU A 22 -14.40 -0.69 7.01
N GLY A 23 -15.30 -0.75 6.04
CA GLY A 23 -16.72 -0.90 6.31
C GLY A 23 -17.47 -1.71 5.27
N VAL A 24 -18.78 -1.57 5.33
CA VAL A 24 -19.74 -2.16 4.42
C VAL A 24 -20.59 -1.03 3.84
N CYS A 25 -20.75 -1.04 2.53
CA CYS A 25 -21.60 -0.09 1.82
C CYS A 25 -22.67 -0.81 1.00
N ARG A 26 -23.74 -0.08 0.68
CA ARG A 26 -24.78 -0.54 -0.24
C ARG A 26 -25.25 0.62 -1.11
N LEU A 27 -25.21 0.41 -2.43
CA LEU A 27 -25.77 1.36 -3.37
C LEU A 27 -27.30 1.50 -3.18
N PRO A 28 -27.88 2.67 -3.49
CA PRO A 28 -29.33 2.84 -3.46
C PRO A 28 -30.05 1.99 -4.53
N GLY A 29 -31.33 1.72 -4.29
CA GLY A 29 -32.22 0.94 -5.17
C GLY A 29 -32.49 -0.49 -4.68
N GLU A 30 -33.55 -1.10 -5.21
CA GLU A 30 -33.94 -2.46 -4.84
C GLU A 30 -32.95 -3.51 -5.36
N GLY A 31 -32.86 -4.64 -4.65
CA GLY A 31 -32.01 -5.77 -5.04
C GLY A 31 -30.49 -5.55 -4.90
N ARG A 32 -30.04 -4.42 -4.33
CA ARG A 32 -28.61 -4.13 -4.15
C ARG A 32 -28.02 -4.95 -2.99
N LYS A 33 -26.87 -5.57 -3.24
CA LYS A 33 -26.11 -6.32 -2.24
C LYS A 33 -25.17 -5.40 -1.46
N HIS A 34 -24.98 -5.70 -0.19
CA HIS A 34 -23.91 -5.11 0.62
C HIS A 34 -22.54 -5.53 0.05
N ARG A 35 -21.57 -4.61 0.09
CA ARG A 35 -20.19 -4.81 -0.37
C ARG A 35 -19.21 -4.29 0.66
N ARG A 36 -18.06 -4.94 0.78
CA ARG A 36 -16.92 -4.40 1.53
C ARG A 36 -16.40 -3.15 0.83
N LEU A 37 -16.06 -2.13 1.61
CA LEU A 37 -15.46 -0.89 1.16
C LEU A 37 -14.27 -0.57 2.06
N ASP A 38 -13.13 -0.33 1.43
CA ASP A 38 -11.89 0.05 2.08
C ASP A 38 -11.48 1.41 1.52
N ILE A 39 -11.29 2.40 2.41
CA ILE A 39 -10.86 3.76 2.05
C ILE A 39 -9.56 4.03 2.78
N ILE A 40 -8.58 4.56 2.07
CA ILE A 40 -7.34 5.06 2.63
C ILE A 40 -7.15 6.53 2.28
N VAL A 41 -6.70 7.31 3.26
CA VAL A 41 -6.29 8.71 3.09
C VAL A 41 -4.82 8.78 3.43
N ILE A 42 -4.02 9.34 2.53
CA ILE A 42 -2.56 9.36 2.60
C ILE A 42 -2.02 10.76 2.31
N PRO A 43 -0.86 11.12 2.88
CA PRO A 43 -0.13 12.29 2.42
C PRO A 43 0.40 12.07 0.99
N TYR A 44 0.49 13.15 0.21
CA TYR A 44 0.87 13.08 -1.20
C TYR A 44 2.30 12.51 -1.41
N SER A 45 3.19 12.69 -0.43
CA SER A 45 4.54 12.12 -0.45
C SER A 45 4.58 10.59 -0.44
N GLU A 46 3.50 9.94 0.02
CA GLU A 46 3.39 8.48 0.07
C GLU A 46 2.61 7.90 -1.13
N PHE A 47 2.09 8.76 -2.02
CA PHE A 47 1.14 8.38 -3.07
C PHE A 47 1.62 7.21 -3.93
N ALA A 48 2.87 7.24 -4.40
CA ALA A 48 3.42 6.18 -5.24
C ALA A 48 3.49 4.81 -4.53
N CYS A 49 4.00 4.78 -3.30
CA CYS A 49 4.13 3.54 -2.52
C CYS A 49 2.76 3.00 -2.11
N ALA A 50 1.84 3.88 -1.72
CA ALA A 50 0.50 3.50 -1.31
C ALA A 50 -0.35 3.01 -2.49
N LEU A 51 -0.25 3.67 -3.66
CA LEU A 51 -0.94 3.24 -4.87
C LEU A 51 -0.50 1.83 -5.27
N MET A 52 0.81 1.56 -5.28
CA MET A 52 1.33 0.24 -5.60
C MET A 52 0.89 -0.81 -4.57
N TYR A 53 0.95 -0.48 -3.28
CA TYR A 53 0.48 -1.35 -2.20
C TYR A 53 -1.00 -1.72 -2.37
N PHE A 54 -1.86 -0.73 -2.59
CA PHE A 54 -3.31 -0.93 -2.64
C PHE A 54 -3.78 -1.56 -3.96
N THR A 55 -3.00 -1.38 -5.03
CA THR A 55 -3.21 -2.06 -6.33
C THR A 55 -2.88 -3.55 -6.25
N GLY A 56 -1.79 -3.92 -5.56
CA GLY A 56 -1.39 -5.32 -5.39
C GLY A 56 -0.87 -5.98 -6.69
N SER A 57 -0.92 -7.32 -6.82
CA SER A 57 -1.53 -8.30 -5.89
C SER A 57 -0.78 -8.43 -4.54
N ALA A 58 -1.36 -9.16 -3.58
CA ALA A 58 -0.69 -9.47 -2.33
C ALA A 58 0.64 -10.23 -2.54
N HIS A 59 0.69 -11.15 -3.52
CA HIS A 59 1.92 -11.86 -3.87
C HIS A 59 2.93 -10.93 -4.54
N PHE A 60 2.50 -10.09 -5.48
CA PHE A 60 3.36 -9.08 -6.10
C PHE A 60 4.02 -8.19 -5.05
N ASN A 61 3.23 -7.64 -4.10
CA ASN A 61 3.74 -6.80 -3.02
C ASN A 61 4.76 -7.55 -2.14
N ARG A 62 4.51 -8.82 -1.79
CA ARG A 62 5.48 -9.62 -1.01
C ARG A 62 6.78 -9.84 -1.77
N SER A 63 6.72 -10.11 -3.07
CA SER A 63 7.89 -10.30 -3.93
C SER A 63 8.71 -9.01 -4.06
N MET A 64 8.05 -7.87 -4.28
CA MET A 64 8.69 -6.55 -4.33
C MET A 64 9.42 -6.22 -3.02
N ARG A 65 8.76 -6.46 -1.87
CA ARG A 65 9.40 -6.28 -0.55
C ARG A 65 10.59 -7.22 -0.35
N ALA A 66 10.47 -8.48 -0.75
CA ALA A 66 11.56 -9.44 -0.66
C ALA A 66 12.77 -9.00 -1.50
N LEU A 67 12.54 -8.46 -2.70
CA LEU A 67 13.60 -7.88 -3.53
C LEU A 67 14.24 -6.65 -2.86
N ALA A 68 13.42 -5.72 -2.34
CA ALA A 68 13.93 -4.55 -1.63
C ALA A 68 14.83 -4.96 -0.45
N ILE A 69 14.44 -5.97 0.33
CA ILE A 69 15.26 -6.50 1.43
C ILE A 69 16.62 -7.00 0.91
N LYS A 70 16.64 -7.77 -0.20
CA LYS A 70 17.88 -8.27 -0.82
C LYS A 70 18.80 -7.13 -1.29
N LYS A 71 18.24 -5.95 -1.58
CA LYS A 71 18.97 -4.74 -2.01
C LYS A 71 19.36 -3.81 -0.85
N GLY A 72 19.23 -4.25 0.41
CA GLY A 72 19.52 -3.39 1.57
C GLY A 72 18.51 -2.24 1.73
N MET A 73 17.31 -2.40 1.16
CA MET A 73 16.22 -1.43 1.19
C MET A 73 15.05 -1.95 2.03
N SER A 74 14.01 -1.14 2.19
CA SER A 74 12.72 -1.53 2.77
C SER A 74 11.61 -0.84 2.00
N LEU A 75 10.62 -1.63 1.56
CA LEU A 75 9.44 -1.11 0.88
C LEU A 75 8.21 -1.34 1.77
N SER A 76 7.44 -0.30 2.03
CA SER A 76 6.10 -0.33 2.64
C SER A 76 5.11 0.46 1.78
N GLU A 77 3.87 0.52 2.23
CA GLU A 77 2.83 1.43 1.73
C GLU A 77 3.20 2.91 1.89
N HIS A 78 4.03 3.23 2.89
CA HIS A 78 4.45 4.61 3.16
C HIS A 78 5.63 5.04 2.29
N SER A 79 6.67 4.20 2.19
CA SER A 79 7.90 4.61 1.54
C SER A 79 8.78 3.46 1.05
N LEU A 80 9.67 3.79 0.12
CA LEU A 80 10.86 3.01 -0.17
C LEU A 80 12.06 3.65 0.52
N ASN A 81 12.70 2.92 1.44
CA ASN A 81 13.87 3.41 2.18
C ASN A 81 15.14 2.68 1.73
N THR A 82 16.24 3.42 1.65
CA THR A 82 17.59 2.88 1.38
C THR A 82 18.49 2.93 2.61
N GLY A 83 19.64 2.25 2.57
CA GLY A 83 20.58 2.21 3.68
C GLY A 83 20.02 1.49 4.92
N VAL A 84 19.12 0.53 4.70
CA VAL A 84 18.45 -0.20 5.79
C VAL A 84 19.39 -1.25 6.35
N ILE A 85 19.66 -1.20 7.66
CA ILE A 85 20.53 -2.16 8.34
C ILE A 85 19.67 -3.20 9.05
N ARG A 86 20.02 -4.48 8.89
CA ARG A 86 19.32 -5.61 9.49
C ARG A 86 20.28 -6.55 10.22
N LYS A 87 19.85 -7.08 11.36
CA LYS A 87 20.49 -8.20 12.06
C LYS A 87 19.58 -9.41 11.91
N GLY A 88 19.90 -10.30 10.97
CA GLY A 88 18.97 -11.36 10.56
C GLY A 88 17.70 -10.78 9.95
N LYS A 89 16.53 -11.10 10.53
CA LYS A 89 15.23 -10.56 10.09
C LYS A 89 14.88 -9.22 10.73
N GLU A 90 15.56 -8.85 11.82
CA GLU A 90 15.25 -7.66 12.59
C GLU A 90 15.84 -6.42 11.90
N LYS A 91 15.02 -5.38 11.72
CA LYS A 91 15.45 -4.09 11.19
C LYS A 91 15.96 -3.22 12.33
N ILE A 92 17.27 -3.04 12.40
CA ILE A 92 17.93 -2.23 13.45
C ILE A 92 18.05 -0.76 13.06
N PHE A 93 18.06 -0.45 11.75
CA PHE A 93 17.98 0.92 11.26
C PHE A 93 17.00 1.03 10.10
N GLY A 94 16.08 1.99 10.19
CA GLY A 94 14.97 2.25 9.27
C GLY A 94 15.37 2.60 7.84
N GLY A 95 16.61 3.04 7.66
CA GLY A 95 17.09 3.68 6.44
C GLY A 95 16.56 5.11 6.29
N THR A 96 16.84 5.69 5.13
CA THR A 96 16.37 7.02 4.72
C THR A 96 15.39 6.86 3.55
N PRO A 97 14.25 7.57 3.55
CA PRO A 97 13.30 7.49 2.43
C PRO A 97 13.94 8.01 1.13
N LEU A 98 13.67 7.29 0.04
CA LEU A 98 13.98 7.71 -1.31
C LEU A 98 12.81 8.51 -1.89
N PRO A 99 13.07 9.56 -2.70
CA PRO A 99 12.01 10.25 -3.40
C PRO A 99 11.35 9.30 -4.41
N CYS A 100 10.04 9.12 -4.27
CA CYS A 100 9.19 8.32 -5.16
C CYS A 100 7.92 9.12 -5.46
N HIS A 101 7.87 9.79 -6.62
CA HIS A 101 6.72 10.58 -7.03
C HIS A 101 5.73 9.76 -7.86
N THR A 102 6.22 8.71 -8.52
CA THR A 102 5.48 7.80 -9.39
C THR A 102 5.76 6.35 -9.01
N GLU A 103 4.91 5.40 -9.45
CA GLU A 103 5.20 3.98 -9.26
C GLU A 103 6.51 3.59 -9.96
N GLU A 104 6.75 4.12 -11.15
CA GLU A 104 7.94 3.92 -11.98
C GLU A 104 9.23 4.25 -11.23
N ASP A 105 9.24 5.28 -10.37
CA ASP A 105 10.40 5.60 -9.52
C ASP A 105 10.74 4.44 -8.58
N VAL A 106 9.72 3.78 -8.01
CA VAL A 106 9.91 2.62 -7.13
C VAL A 106 10.54 1.44 -7.88
N PHE A 107 10.05 1.15 -9.09
CA PHE A 107 10.64 0.11 -9.95
C PHE A 107 12.09 0.45 -10.32
N LYS A 108 12.35 1.70 -10.70
CA LYS A 108 13.70 2.19 -11.04
C LYS A 108 14.68 2.05 -9.89
N HIS A 109 14.32 2.47 -8.67
CA HIS A 109 15.18 2.30 -7.48
C HIS A 109 15.44 0.83 -7.16
N LEU A 110 14.47 -0.04 -7.43
CA LEU A 110 14.62 -1.49 -7.30
C LEU A 110 15.34 -2.14 -8.48
N GLY A 111 15.65 -1.40 -9.55
CA GLY A 111 16.31 -1.91 -10.75
C GLY A 111 15.46 -2.93 -11.51
N LEU A 112 14.16 -2.65 -11.64
CA LEU A 112 13.20 -3.42 -12.42
C LEU A 112 12.64 -2.57 -13.56
N ASP A 113 12.23 -3.23 -14.64
CA ASP A 113 11.36 -2.61 -15.63
C ASP A 113 9.96 -2.41 -15.03
N TYR A 114 9.33 -1.28 -15.36
CA TYR A 114 7.98 -0.98 -14.89
C TYR A 114 6.99 -2.02 -15.40
N ARG A 115 6.07 -2.42 -14.52
CA ARG A 115 4.94 -3.30 -14.87
C ARG A 115 3.62 -2.59 -14.62
N PRO A 116 2.73 -2.49 -15.62
CA PRO A 116 1.41 -1.89 -15.43
C PRO A 116 0.53 -2.75 -14.50
N PRO A 117 -0.53 -2.19 -13.88
CA PRO A 117 -1.36 -2.90 -12.90
C PRO A 117 -1.89 -4.28 -13.34
N HIS A 118 -2.34 -4.42 -14.58
CA HIS A 118 -2.91 -5.66 -15.11
C HIS A 118 -1.89 -6.79 -15.27
N GLU A 119 -0.59 -6.51 -15.14
CA GLU A 119 0.48 -7.49 -15.19
C GLU A 119 0.96 -7.95 -13.80
N ARG A 120 0.35 -7.43 -12.73
CA ARG A 120 0.74 -7.68 -11.33
C ARG A 120 -0.10 -8.74 -10.65
N ASP A 121 -0.97 -9.43 -11.39
CA ASP A 121 -1.83 -10.50 -10.87
C ASP A 121 -1.08 -11.84 -10.89
N TRP A 122 -0.39 -12.10 -9.77
CA TRP A 122 0.38 -13.30 -9.47
C TRP A 122 -0.10 -13.92 -8.16
#